data_AF-A0A7Y1URP9-F1
#
_entry.id   AF-A0A7Y1URP9-F1
#
_cell.length_a   1.000
_cell.length_b   1.000
_cell.length_c   1.000
_cell.angle_alpha   90.00
_cell.angle_beta   90.00
_cell.angle_gamma   90.00
#
_symmetry.space_group_name_H-M   'P 1'
#
loop_
_entity.id
_entity.type
_entity.pdbx_description
1 polymer ?
#
loop_
_entity_poly.entity_id
_entity_poly.type
_entity_poly.pdbx_seq_one_letter_code
_entity_poly.pdbx_strand_id
1 'polypeptide(L)'
;MPTRVLMLGAAGRDFHNFNVLYRGNPDYEVVGFTATQIPNIDDRRYPPQLAGDGYPDGIPIHPESDLESLIRDLNVDLAVFAYSDVTHEHVMHLAARAVAAGAAYSLPGAETMIESSKPVIAVTATRTGAGKSPTSRKIHRLLTEAGKQVVAVRHPMPYGDLVKQRVQRFATFDDLTEADVTIEEREEYERYVATGTVIYAGVDYGAILDAAEAEAEIILWDGGNNDLPFYKPNLHICVADAHRAGHGLSYWPGEANLRRADLVLINKIDTAAPEQLEAVEATVAETNPSARVIRAAGPIRVDDEDLVSGKRVLVLDDGPTITHGGMPYGAGLIAARDLGAADIIDPRPYAVGTIRGVYEAYPHIGAVLPAMGYGEEQQQELRQTIERAAPDTVVVGTPIDLAALLELEIPHTRVHYTVEEQGSPTLADVLAEYL
;
A
#
# COMPACT_ATOMS: atom_id res chain seq x y z
N MET A 1 34.13 -10.28 -14.06
CA MET A 1 32.81 -10.27 -14.71
C MET A 1 31.85 -9.68 -13.70
N PRO A 2 30.89 -8.84 -14.12
CA PRO A 2 29.89 -8.30 -13.20
C PRO A 2 29.10 -9.43 -12.56
N THR A 3 28.67 -9.24 -11.31
CA THR A 3 27.72 -10.15 -10.65
C THR A 3 26.36 -10.02 -11.32
N ARG A 4 25.83 -11.15 -11.80
CA ARG A 4 24.53 -11.20 -12.51
C ARG A 4 23.39 -11.30 -11.51
N VAL A 5 22.50 -10.31 -11.53
CA VAL A 5 21.47 -10.09 -10.51
C VAL A 5 20.08 -10.32 -11.09
N LEU A 6 19.25 -11.11 -10.41
CA LEU A 6 17.82 -11.22 -10.67
C LEU A 6 17.05 -10.53 -9.54
N MET A 7 16.23 -9.54 -9.87
CA MET A 7 15.42 -8.82 -8.89
C MET A 7 14.06 -9.50 -8.72
N LEU A 8 13.76 -10.05 -7.55
CA LEU A 8 12.42 -10.57 -7.26
C LEU A 8 11.51 -9.44 -6.77
N GLY A 9 10.42 -9.17 -7.48
CA GLY A 9 9.66 -7.94 -7.31
C GLY A 9 8.15 -8.08 -7.52
N ALA A 10 7.47 -6.98 -7.20
CA ALA A 10 6.06 -6.74 -7.50
C ALA A 10 5.89 -5.33 -8.10
N ALA A 11 6.86 -4.90 -8.93
CA ALA A 11 6.91 -3.60 -9.58
C ALA A 11 6.73 -2.40 -8.62
N GLY A 12 7.66 -2.24 -7.69
CA GLY A 12 7.77 -1.07 -6.84
C GLY A 12 9.15 -0.99 -6.20
N ARG A 13 9.34 -1.67 -5.07
CA ARG A 13 10.62 -1.71 -4.37
C ARG A 13 11.74 -2.36 -5.18
N ASP A 14 11.45 -3.31 -6.05
CA ASP A 14 12.43 -3.87 -7.00
C ASP A 14 12.99 -2.79 -7.94
N PHE A 15 12.15 -1.94 -8.52
CA PHE A 15 12.60 -0.80 -9.34
C PHE A 15 13.38 0.22 -8.52
N HIS A 16 12.93 0.52 -7.30
CA HIS A 16 13.65 1.40 -6.38
C HIS A 16 15.04 0.86 -6.04
N ASN A 17 15.12 -0.41 -5.61
CA ASN A 17 16.37 -1.08 -5.27
C ASN A 17 17.31 -1.15 -6.49
N PHE A 18 16.78 -1.43 -7.69
CA PHE A 18 17.53 -1.33 -8.94
C PHE A 18 18.13 0.06 -9.15
N ASN A 19 17.31 1.10 -9.08
CA ASN A 19 17.70 2.48 -9.34
C ASN A 19 18.75 3.01 -8.36
N VAL A 20 18.72 2.55 -7.11
CA VAL A 20 19.63 3.01 -6.05
C VAL A 20 20.93 2.19 -5.99
N LEU A 21 20.86 0.87 -6.10
CA LEU A 21 22.01 0.00 -5.83
C LEU A 21 22.74 -0.48 -7.09
N TYR A 22 22.04 -0.63 -8.20
CA TYR A 22 22.54 -1.38 -9.36
C TYR A 22 22.66 -0.54 -10.64
N ARG A 23 21.78 0.45 -10.84
CA ARG A 23 21.79 1.31 -12.04
C ARG A 23 23.11 2.05 -12.18
N GLY A 24 23.81 1.82 -13.29
CA GLY A 24 25.10 2.44 -13.60
C GLY A 24 26.30 1.89 -12.82
N ASN A 25 26.11 0.86 -12.00
CA ASN A 25 27.19 0.23 -11.25
C ASN A 25 27.85 -0.90 -12.09
N PRO A 26 29.12 -0.77 -12.51
CA PRO A 26 29.77 -1.75 -13.39
C PRO A 26 30.07 -3.10 -12.72
N ASP A 27 29.97 -3.19 -11.39
CA ASP A 27 30.18 -4.43 -10.66
C ASP A 27 28.98 -5.38 -10.75
N TYR A 28 27.83 -4.90 -11.22
CA TYR A 28 26.58 -5.66 -11.32
C TYR A 28 25.95 -5.57 -12.70
N GLU A 29 25.24 -6.63 -13.08
CA GLU A 29 24.41 -6.69 -14.28
C GLU A 29 23.05 -7.26 -13.87
N VAL A 30 21.99 -6.45 -13.91
CA VAL A 30 20.63 -6.89 -13.62
C VAL A 30 20.05 -7.54 -14.86
N VAL A 31 19.89 -8.86 -14.83
CA VAL A 31 19.54 -9.66 -16.01
C VAL A 31 18.04 -9.84 -16.19
N GLY A 32 17.25 -9.48 -15.16
CA GLY A 32 15.80 -9.55 -15.20
C GLY A 32 15.17 -9.08 -13.89
N PHE A 33 13.89 -8.77 -13.98
CA PHE A 33 12.98 -8.70 -12.83
C PHE A 33 12.05 -9.91 -12.85
N THR A 34 11.50 -10.28 -11.69
CA THR A 34 10.31 -11.12 -11.63
C THR A 34 9.12 -10.29 -11.17
N ALA A 35 7.93 -10.69 -11.57
CA ALA A 35 6.68 -10.12 -11.09
C ALA A 35 5.83 -11.18 -10.38
N THR A 36 5.26 -10.75 -9.26
CA THR A 36 4.22 -11.44 -8.52
C THR A 36 3.19 -10.36 -8.10
N GLN A 37 1.94 -10.74 -7.83
CA GLN A 37 0.86 -9.87 -7.33
C GLN A 37 0.22 -8.87 -8.31
N ILE A 38 0.90 -8.38 -9.36
CA ILE A 38 0.31 -7.39 -10.28
C ILE A 38 -0.13 -8.04 -11.61
N PRO A 39 -1.41 -7.92 -12.01
CA PRO A 39 -1.87 -8.38 -13.33
C PRO A 39 -1.19 -7.59 -14.47
N ASN A 40 -0.90 -8.26 -15.59
CA ASN A 40 -0.46 -7.65 -16.85
C ASN A 40 0.91 -6.94 -16.84
N ILE A 41 1.85 -7.34 -15.97
CA ILE A 41 3.22 -6.78 -15.92
C ILE A 41 4.34 -7.77 -16.29
N ASP A 42 4.03 -9.06 -16.29
CA ASP A 42 4.93 -10.20 -16.48
C ASP A 42 5.46 -10.38 -17.92
N ASP A 43 4.86 -9.71 -18.90
CA ASP A 43 5.35 -9.63 -20.29
C ASP A 43 5.95 -8.24 -20.65
N ARG A 44 6.16 -7.38 -19.64
CA ARG A 44 6.69 -6.03 -19.83
C ARG A 44 8.20 -5.98 -19.66
N ARG A 45 8.79 -4.84 -20.01
CA ARG A 45 10.20 -4.51 -19.76
C ARG A 45 10.27 -3.30 -18.85
N TYR A 46 11.24 -3.29 -17.93
CA TYR A 46 11.69 -2.05 -17.34
C TYR A 46 12.37 -1.21 -18.44
N PRO A 47 11.86 -0.01 -18.75
CA PRO A 47 12.15 0.66 -20.01
C PRO A 47 13.60 1.18 -20.08
N PRO A 48 14.23 1.14 -21.27
CA PRO A 48 15.60 1.63 -21.45
C PRO A 48 15.79 3.09 -21.04
N GLN A 49 14.75 3.92 -21.19
CA GLN A 49 14.73 5.33 -20.79
C GLN A 49 14.93 5.53 -19.28
N LEU A 50 14.65 4.52 -18.46
CA LEU A 50 14.83 4.56 -17.00
C LEU A 50 15.99 3.68 -16.52
N ALA A 51 16.31 2.63 -17.28
CA ALA A 51 17.33 1.65 -16.95
C ALA A 51 18.77 2.19 -17.06
N GLY A 52 18.97 3.24 -17.85
CA GLY A 52 20.28 3.86 -18.09
C GLY A 52 21.08 3.19 -19.21
N ASP A 53 22.25 3.74 -19.53
CA ASP A 53 23.04 3.40 -20.73
C ASP A 53 23.45 1.92 -20.84
N GLY A 54 23.50 1.19 -19.72
CA GLY A 54 23.82 -0.23 -19.67
C GLY A 54 22.72 -1.15 -20.22
N TYR A 55 21.51 -0.65 -20.45
CA TYR A 55 20.34 -1.45 -20.84
C TYR A 55 19.58 -0.82 -22.02
N PRO A 56 20.16 -0.79 -23.23
CA PRO A 56 19.55 -0.13 -24.40
C PRO A 56 18.22 -0.76 -24.83
N ASP A 57 18.00 -2.03 -24.52
CA ASP A 57 16.76 -2.76 -24.82
C ASP A 57 15.82 -2.85 -23.61
N GLY A 58 16.15 -2.18 -22.50
CA GLY A 58 15.49 -2.34 -21.22
C GLY A 58 15.76 -3.71 -20.57
N ILE A 59 15.17 -3.95 -19.41
CA ILE A 59 15.36 -5.17 -18.62
C ILE A 59 14.07 -5.99 -18.65
N PRO A 60 14.12 -7.29 -18.99
CA PRO A 60 12.92 -8.12 -19.06
C PRO A 60 12.31 -8.34 -17.67
N ILE A 61 10.99 -8.44 -17.63
CA ILE A 61 10.23 -8.87 -16.46
C ILE A 61 9.69 -10.26 -16.77
N HIS A 62 9.73 -11.17 -15.80
CA HIS A 62 9.33 -12.57 -15.96
C HIS A 62 8.37 -13.00 -14.84
N PRO A 63 7.59 -14.08 -15.01
CA PRO A 63 6.85 -14.68 -13.91
C PRO A 63 7.78 -15.20 -12.80
N GLU A 64 7.45 -14.92 -11.52
CA GLU A 64 8.22 -15.48 -10.37
C GLU A 64 8.14 -17.02 -10.28
N SER A 65 7.13 -17.63 -10.91
CA SER A 65 7.02 -19.10 -11.04
C SER A 65 8.24 -19.72 -11.73
N ASP A 66 8.93 -18.97 -12.59
CA ASP A 66 10.00 -19.46 -13.44
C ASP A 66 11.39 -19.30 -12.80
N LEU A 67 11.46 -18.94 -11.51
CA LEU A 67 12.68 -18.61 -10.76
C LEU A 67 13.85 -19.58 -11.01
N GLU A 68 13.65 -20.89 -10.89
CA GLU A 68 14.73 -21.88 -11.05
C GLU A 68 15.21 -22.02 -12.49
N SER A 69 14.35 -21.83 -13.48
CA SER A 69 14.76 -21.76 -14.89
C SER A 69 15.52 -20.47 -15.16
N LEU A 70 15.00 -19.32 -14.71
CA LEU A 70 15.65 -18.01 -14.90
C LEU A 70 17.05 -17.99 -14.30
N ILE A 71 17.24 -18.55 -13.10
CA ILE A 71 18.56 -18.63 -12.46
C ILE A 71 19.57 -19.40 -13.33
N ARG A 72 19.16 -20.54 -13.91
CA ARG A 72 20.03 -21.37 -14.75
C ARG A 72 20.27 -20.75 -16.12
N ASP A 73 19.21 -20.33 -16.79
CA ASP A 73 19.24 -19.90 -18.18
C ASP A 73 19.92 -18.52 -18.31
N LEU A 74 19.72 -17.65 -17.32
CA LEU A 74 20.36 -16.33 -17.27
C LEU A 74 21.68 -16.33 -16.51
N ASN A 75 22.16 -17.48 -15.99
CA ASN A 75 23.37 -17.60 -15.18
C ASN A 75 23.40 -16.58 -14.03
N VAL A 76 22.37 -16.59 -13.18
CA VAL A 76 22.22 -15.63 -12.08
C VAL A 76 23.17 -16.00 -10.93
N ASP A 77 23.96 -15.02 -10.50
CA ASP A 77 24.84 -15.15 -9.33
C ASP A 77 24.11 -14.75 -8.03
N LEU A 78 23.22 -13.77 -8.11
CA LEU A 78 22.53 -13.17 -6.95
C LEU A 78 21.05 -12.93 -7.25
N ALA A 79 20.18 -13.51 -6.44
CA ALA A 79 18.75 -13.23 -6.42
C ALA A 79 18.43 -12.25 -5.28
N VAL A 80 17.79 -11.12 -5.60
CA VAL A 80 17.54 -10.02 -4.65
C VAL A 80 16.06 -9.86 -4.42
N PHE A 81 15.60 -10.11 -3.20
CA PHE A 81 14.19 -9.97 -2.86
C PHE A 81 13.82 -8.52 -2.56
N ALA A 82 12.75 -8.02 -3.20
CA ALA A 82 12.43 -6.60 -3.21
C ALA A 82 10.91 -6.33 -3.31
N TYR A 83 10.10 -6.97 -2.47
CA TYR A 83 8.69 -6.60 -2.27
C TYR A 83 8.25 -6.86 -0.82
N SER A 84 6.98 -6.58 -0.51
CA SER A 84 6.48 -6.49 0.86
C SER A 84 5.19 -7.29 1.09
N ASP A 85 4.74 -7.28 2.35
CA ASP A 85 3.47 -7.82 2.85
C ASP A 85 3.27 -9.32 2.65
N VAL A 86 4.38 -10.05 2.76
CA VAL A 86 4.41 -11.52 2.71
C VAL A 86 4.92 -12.10 4.02
N THR A 87 4.65 -13.38 4.26
CA THR A 87 5.14 -14.06 5.47
C THR A 87 6.67 -14.19 5.42
N HIS A 88 7.31 -14.24 6.59
CA HIS A 88 8.74 -14.57 6.68
C HIS A 88 9.05 -15.93 6.04
N GLU A 89 8.12 -16.89 6.13
CA GLU A 89 8.22 -18.19 5.47
C GLU A 89 8.29 -18.07 3.95
N HIS A 90 7.46 -17.21 3.33
CA HIS A 90 7.48 -16.97 1.88
C HIS A 90 8.85 -16.46 1.41
N VAL A 91 9.40 -15.46 2.11
CA VAL A 91 10.73 -14.91 1.85
C VAL A 91 11.79 -16.02 1.92
N MET A 92 11.76 -16.85 2.97
CA MET A 92 12.72 -17.92 3.16
C MET A 92 12.53 -19.11 2.19
N HIS A 93 11.31 -19.37 1.73
CA HIS A 93 11.06 -20.34 0.67
C HIS A 93 11.67 -19.90 -0.65
N LEU A 94 11.58 -18.62 -1.01
CA LEU A 94 12.26 -18.07 -2.19
C LEU A 94 13.78 -18.12 -2.04
N ALA A 95 14.31 -17.83 -0.85
CA ALA A 95 15.74 -18.00 -0.57
C ALA A 95 16.19 -19.44 -0.80
N ALA A 96 15.45 -20.42 -0.29
CA ALA A 96 15.76 -21.84 -0.45
C ALA A 96 15.73 -22.26 -1.94
N ARG A 97 14.74 -21.80 -2.71
CA ARG A 97 14.65 -22.05 -4.16
C ARG A 97 15.84 -21.46 -4.91
N ALA A 98 16.19 -20.20 -4.64
CA ALA A 98 17.31 -19.52 -5.28
C ALA A 98 18.65 -20.22 -5.01
N VAL A 99 18.91 -20.56 -3.75
CA VAL A 99 20.12 -21.29 -3.33
C VAL A 99 20.19 -22.68 -3.94
N ALA A 100 19.07 -23.41 -3.98
CA ALA A 100 19.01 -24.72 -4.61
C ALA A 100 19.28 -24.68 -6.13
N ALA A 101 18.89 -23.59 -6.80
CA ALA A 101 19.16 -23.35 -8.21
C ALA A 101 20.59 -22.83 -8.48
N GLY A 102 21.34 -22.45 -7.44
CA GLY A 102 22.76 -22.08 -7.52
C GLY A 102 23.07 -20.60 -7.34
N ALA A 103 22.08 -19.73 -7.10
CA ALA A 103 22.28 -18.31 -6.86
C ALA A 103 22.39 -17.99 -5.36
N ALA A 104 23.17 -16.98 -5.00
CA ALA A 104 23.08 -16.35 -3.68
C ALA A 104 21.74 -15.63 -3.51
N TYR A 105 21.35 -15.33 -2.28
CA TYR A 105 20.10 -14.61 -1.97
C TYR A 105 20.37 -13.42 -1.04
N SER A 106 19.75 -12.28 -1.32
CA SER A 106 19.91 -11.05 -0.53
C SER A 106 18.59 -10.31 -0.31
N LEU A 107 18.51 -9.60 0.83
CA LEU A 107 17.45 -8.67 1.17
C LEU A 107 18.08 -7.28 1.41
N PRO A 108 17.92 -6.32 0.49
CA PRO A 108 18.43 -4.97 0.68
C PRO A 108 17.75 -4.26 1.86
N GLY A 109 18.53 -3.51 2.62
CA GLY A 109 18.10 -2.80 3.82
C GLY A 109 18.10 -1.28 3.67
N ALA A 110 18.61 -0.61 4.71
CA ALA A 110 18.62 0.86 4.82
C ALA A 110 19.52 1.56 3.80
N GLU A 111 20.45 0.85 3.16
CA GLU A 111 21.26 1.34 2.04
C GLU A 111 20.41 1.73 0.82
N THR A 112 19.16 1.29 0.76
CA THR A 112 18.19 1.70 -0.26
C THR A 112 17.50 3.02 0.08
N MET A 113 17.67 3.56 1.28
CA MET A 113 17.02 4.81 1.69
C MET A 113 17.81 6.02 1.20
N ILE A 114 17.20 6.85 0.37
CA ILE A 114 17.80 8.09 -0.14
C ILE A 114 17.76 9.15 0.98
N GLU A 115 18.86 9.86 1.18
CA GLU A 115 18.92 10.96 2.15
C GLU A 115 18.26 12.22 1.59
N SER A 116 17.40 12.83 2.40
CA SER A 116 16.68 14.06 2.06
C SER A 116 17.35 15.27 2.70
N SER A 117 17.36 16.40 2.00
CA SER A 117 17.75 17.71 2.53
C SER A 117 16.67 18.33 3.43
N LYS A 118 15.42 17.82 3.32
CA LYS A 118 14.26 18.20 4.15
C LYS A 118 13.97 17.14 5.22
N PRO A 119 13.36 17.52 6.35
CA PRO A 119 12.83 16.56 7.30
C PRO A 119 11.82 15.60 6.65
N VAL A 120 12.00 14.30 6.88
CA VAL A 120 11.12 13.22 6.41
C VAL A 120 10.41 12.58 7.61
N ILE A 121 9.08 12.56 7.58
CA ILE A 121 8.26 11.78 8.50
C ILE A 121 7.71 10.59 7.73
N ALA A 122 8.09 9.37 8.12
CA ALA A 122 7.65 8.15 7.46
C ALA A 122 6.57 7.45 8.27
N VAL A 123 5.47 7.07 7.59
CA VAL A 123 4.40 6.25 8.17
C VAL A 123 4.39 4.90 7.46
N THR A 124 4.75 3.85 8.21
CA THR A 124 4.76 2.45 7.76
C THR A 124 3.82 1.61 8.63
N ALA A 125 3.78 0.30 8.42
CA ALA A 125 2.98 -0.60 9.25
C ALA A 125 3.64 -1.95 9.43
N THR A 126 3.10 -2.73 10.38
CA THR A 126 3.39 -4.17 10.48
C THR A 126 2.67 -4.98 9.41
N ARG A 127 1.47 -4.55 8.98
CA ARG A 127 0.66 -5.18 7.91
C ARG A 127 -0.14 -4.18 7.11
N THR A 128 -0.47 -4.55 5.87
CA THR A 128 -1.53 -3.89 5.09
C THR A 128 -2.85 -3.86 5.88
N GLY A 129 -3.59 -2.75 5.76
CA GLY A 129 -4.85 -2.55 6.47
C GLY A 129 -4.73 -2.11 7.95
N ALA A 130 -3.52 -1.90 8.50
CA ALA A 130 -3.35 -1.49 9.90
C ALA A 130 -3.84 -0.05 10.22
N GLY A 131 -4.09 0.78 9.21
CA GLY A 131 -4.52 2.17 9.38
C GLY A 131 -3.42 3.22 9.19
N LYS A 132 -2.47 2.97 8.27
CA LYS A 132 -1.46 3.97 7.86
C LYS A 132 -2.10 5.24 7.29
N SER A 133 -2.90 5.11 6.23
CA SER A 133 -3.48 6.27 5.53
C SER A 133 -4.27 7.23 6.43
N PRO A 134 -5.14 6.80 7.38
CA PRO A 134 -5.75 7.73 8.32
C PRO A 134 -4.73 8.37 9.29
N THR A 135 -3.66 7.66 9.67
CA THR A 135 -2.56 8.21 10.47
C THR A 135 -1.79 9.27 9.68
N SER A 136 -1.39 8.98 8.45
CA SER A 136 -0.69 9.90 7.54
C SER A 136 -1.50 11.18 7.32
N ARG A 137 -2.80 11.07 7.03
CA ARG A 137 -3.71 12.23 6.88
C ARG A 137 -3.82 13.08 8.15
N LYS A 138 -3.83 12.45 9.33
CA LYS A 138 -3.86 13.18 10.60
C LYS A 138 -2.57 13.96 10.84
N ILE A 139 -1.41 13.34 10.59
CA ILE A 139 -0.10 14.00 10.67
C ILE A 139 -0.04 15.17 9.69
N HIS A 140 -0.45 14.94 8.44
CA HIS A 140 -0.54 15.97 7.42
C HIS A 140 -1.37 17.18 7.88
N ARG A 141 -2.58 16.92 8.41
CA ARG A 141 -3.47 17.97 8.93
C ARG A 141 -2.80 18.76 10.05
N LEU A 142 -2.20 18.10 11.04
CA LEU A 142 -1.52 18.77 12.16
C LEU A 142 -0.42 19.70 11.67
N LEU A 143 0.42 19.25 10.73
CA LEU A 143 1.50 20.06 10.17
C LEU A 143 0.98 21.24 9.34
N THR A 144 -0.09 21.03 8.55
CA THR A 144 -0.69 22.09 7.72
C THR A 144 -1.43 23.12 8.56
N GLU A 145 -2.13 22.71 9.62
CA GLU A 145 -2.75 23.60 10.60
C GLU A 145 -1.70 24.45 11.36
N ALA A 146 -0.48 23.93 11.52
CA ALA A 146 0.67 24.67 12.02
C ALA A 146 1.34 25.57 10.95
N GLY A 147 0.82 25.61 9.72
CA GLY A 147 1.30 26.47 8.64
C GLY A 147 2.51 25.95 7.88
N LYS A 148 2.88 24.67 8.02
CA LYS A 148 4.00 24.06 7.28
C LYS A 148 3.60 23.72 5.86
N GLN A 149 4.54 23.89 4.93
CA GLN A 149 4.42 23.36 3.57
C GLN A 149 4.80 21.88 3.55
N VAL A 150 3.80 21.01 3.46
CA VAL A 150 3.99 19.56 3.47
C VAL A 150 3.70 18.98 2.08
N VAL A 151 4.59 18.10 1.63
CA VAL A 151 4.36 17.27 0.44
C VAL A 151 4.23 15.82 0.87
N ALA A 152 3.19 15.14 0.39
CA ALA A 152 3.06 13.71 0.56
C ALA A 152 3.81 12.98 -0.58
N VAL A 153 4.48 11.87 -0.26
CA VAL A 153 5.07 10.98 -1.25
C VAL A 153 4.53 9.58 -1.02
N ARG A 154 3.94 8.99 -2.07
CA ARG A 154 3.36 7.65 -2.04
C ARG A 154 4.28 6.64 -2.72
N HIS A 155 4.26 5.41 -2.23
CA HIS A 155 4.88 4.23 -2.87
C HIS A 155 4.36 4.03 -4.32
N PRO A 156 5.16 3.44 -5.24
CA PRO A 156 4.74 3.32 -6.63
C PRO A 156 3.60 2.32 -6.78
N MET A 157 2.73 2.59 -7.75
CA MET A 157 1.70 1.68 -8.25
C MET A 157 1.76 1.69 -9.79
N PRO A 158 2.77 1.05 -10.40
CA PRO A 158 3.11 1.30 -11.80
C PRO A 158 2.26 0.46 -12.77
N TYR A 159 0.94 0.61 -12.68
CA TYR A 159 0.00 -0.07 -13.57
C TYR A 159 0.12 0.47 -15.01
N GLY A 160 0.46 1.76 -15.16
CA GLY A 160 0.51 2.47 -16.43
C GLY A 160 1.87 2.47 -17.13
N ASP A 161 2.11 3.50 -17.95
CA ASP A 161 3.38 3.70 -18.68
C ASP A 161 4.48 4.20 -17.72
N LEU A 162 5.44 3.31 -17.44
CA LEU A 162 6.57 3.59 -16.55
C LEU A 162 7.35 4.86 -16.89
N VAL A 163 7.50 5.19 -18.18
CA VAL A 163 8.26 6.37 -18.62
C VAL A 163 7.48 7.64 -18.29
N LYS A 164 6.16 7.64 -18.51
CA LYS A 164 5.29 8.75 -18.10
C LYS A 164 5.19 8.85 -16.58
N GLN A 165 5.25 7.71 -15.89
CA GLN A 165 5.21 7.60 -14.43
C GLN A 165 6.59 7.77 -13.78
N ARG A 166 7.59 8.33 -14.47
CA ARG A 166 8.92 8.54 -13.88
C ARG A 166 8.85 9.44 -12.63
N VAL A 167 8.21 10.60 -12.77
CA VAL A 167 7.91 11.55 -11.70
C VAL A 167 6.51 12.08 -11.96
N GLN A 168 5.60 11.85 -11.03
CA GLN A 168 4.23 12.38 -11.08
C GLN A 168 4.01 13.28 -9.88
N ARG A 169 3.35 14.41 -10.14
CA ARG A 169 3.01 15.43 -9.15
C ARG A 169 1.54 15.76 -9.33
N PHE A 170 0.75 15.60 -8.27
CA PHE A 170 -0.67 15.87 -8.28
C PHE A 170 -1.01 16.92 -7.24
N ALA A 171 -1.58 18.03 -7.67
CA ALA A 171 -2.06 19.12 -6.82
C ALA A 171 -3.58 19.33 -6.96
N THR A 172 -4.17 18.86 -8.06
CA THR A 172 -5.58 19.03 -8.41
C THR A 172 -6.16 17.71 -8.92
N PHE A 173 -7.50 17.61 -8.93
CA PHE A 173 -8.18 16.44 -9.50
C PHE A 173 -7.96 16.33 -11.01
N ASP A 174 -7.78 17.47 -11.71
CA ASP A 174 -7.48 17.49 -13.14
C ASP A 174 -6.12 16.82 -13.41
N ASP A 175 -5.11 17.03 -12.55
CA ASP A 175 -3.81 16.35 -12.68
C ASP A 175 -3.95 14.81 -12.65
N LEU A 176 -4.89 14.29 -11.84
CA LEU A 176 -5.17 12.86 -11.74
C LEU A 176 -5.82 12.35 -13.03
N THR A 177 -6.81 13.08 -13.54
CA THR A 177 -7.49 12.74 -14.81
C THR A 177 -6.52 12.79 -15.99
N GLU A 178 -5.68 13.82 -16.10
CA GLU A 178 -4.70 13.96 -17.18
C GLU A 178 -3.61 12.86 -17.17
N ALA A 179 -3.35 12.27 -16.01
CA ALA A 179 -2.38 11.20 -15.84
C ALA A 179 -2.98 9.78 -16.00
N ASP A 180 -4.27 9.67 -16.33
CA ASP A 180 -4.99 8.40 -16.49
C ASP A 180 -4.79 7.43 -15.31
N VAL A 181 -4.82 7.95 -14.07
CA VAL A 181 -4.60 7.11 -12.88
C VAL A 181 -5.75 6.11 -12.67
N THR A 182 -5.41 4.89 -12.26
CA THR A 182 -6.35 3.81 -11.94
C THR A 182 -7.19 4.11 -10.71
N ILE A 183 -8.22 3.28 -10.44
CA ILE A 183 -9.05 3.42 -9.23
C ILE A 183 -8.22 3.29 -7.95
N GLU A 184 -7.30 2.32 -7.89
CA GLU A 184 -6.44 2.12 -6.71
C GLU A 184 -5.48 3.32 -6.52
N GLU A 185 -4.93 3.86 -7.62
CA GLU A 185 -4.13 5.09 -7.55
C GLU A 185 -4.96 6.29 -7.06
N ARG A 186 -6.19 6.47 -7.58
CA ARG A 186 -7.12 7.52 -7.09
C ARG A 186 -7.44 7.33 -5.61
N GLU A 187 -7.65 6.08 -5.17
CA GLU A 187 -7.85 5.75 -3.76
C GLU A 187 -6.72 6.25 -2.87
N GLU A 188 -5.48 6.28 -3.34
CA GLU A 188 -4.36 6.78 -2.57
C GLU A 188 -4.13 8.28 -2.74
N TYR A 189 -4.34 8.83 -3.94
CA TYR A 189 -3.96 10.21 -4.27
C TYR A 189 -5.06 11.24 -3.98
N GLU A 190 -6.33 10.93 -4.28
CA GLU A 190 -7.44 11.90 -4.20
C GLU A 190 -7.61 12.47 -2.79
N ARG A 191 -7.35 11.67 -1.77
CA ARG A 191 -7.51 12.09 -0.37
C ARG A 191 -6.57 13.23 0.01
N TYR A 192 -5.39 13.27 -0.59
CA TYR A 192 -4.42 14.35 -0.38
C TYR A 192 -4.82 15.57 -1.19
N VAL A 193 -5.08 15.38 -2.48
CA VAL A 193 -5.53 16.44 -3.40
C VAL A 193 -6.79 17.16 -2.89
N ALA A 194 -7.77 16.41 -2.35
CA ALA A 194 -9.00 16.96 -1.77
C ALA A 194 -8.77 17.92 -0.60
N THR A 195 -7.60 17.85 0.05
CA THR A 195 -7.21 18.73 1.16
C THR A 195 -6.28 19.87 0.72
N GLY A 196 -6.04 20.02 -0.59
CA GLY A 196 -5.09 20.99 -1.14
C GLY A 196 -3.63 20.57 -1.00
N THR A 197 -3.37 19.29 -0.70
CA THR A 197 -2.02 18.76 -0.51
C THR A 197 -1.44 18.30 -1.83
N VAL A 198 -0.19 18.65 -2.10
CA VAL A 198 0.54 18.07 -3.23
C VAL A 198 1.03 16.68 -2.85
N ILE A 199 0.76 15.72 -3.73
CA ILE A 199 1.26 14.35 -3.61
C ILE A 199 2.12 14.00 -4.81
N TYR A 200 3.27 13.39 -4.54
CA TYR A 200 4.12 12.79 -5.56
C TYR A 200 4.05 11.27 -5.53
N ALA A 201 4.17 10.70 -6.72
CA ALA A 201 4.31 9.27 -6.95
C ALA A 201 5.13 9.03 -8.23
N GLY A 202 5.40 7.77 -8.55
CA GLY A 202 6.15 7.38 -9.74
C GLY A 202 7.26 6.39 -9.42
N VAL A 203 8.17 6.14 -10.36
CA VAL A 203 9.13 5.03 -10.25
C VAL A 203 10.60 5.45 -10.05
N ASP A 204 10.93 6.74 -10.19
CA ASP A 204 12.28 7.28 -9.97
C ASP A 204 12.32 8.14 -8.71
N TYR A 205 12.46 7.50 -7.56
CA TYR A 205 12.39 8.15 -6.25
C TYR A 205 13.53 9.14 -5.98
N GLY A 206 14.65 9.06 -6.71
CA GLY A 206 15.66 10.12 -6.67
C GLY A 206 15.11 11.41 -7.28
N ALA A 207 14.55 11.32 -8.49
CA ALA A 207 13.98 12.47 -9.19
C ALA A 207 12.70 13.01 -8.51
N ILE A 208 11.89 12.13 -7.90
CA ILE A 208 10.74 12.55 -7.09
C ILE A 208 11.21 13.32 -5.86
N LEU A 209 12.26 12.86 -5.17
CA LEU A 209 12.80 13.55 -4.01
C LEU A 209 13.28 14.95 -4.38
N ASP A 210 14.07 15.08 -5.45
CA ASP A 210 14.55 16.39 -5.95
C ASP A 210 13.38 17.37 -6.20
N ALA A 211 12.28 16.87 -6.78
CA ALA A 211 11.09 17.68 -7.05
C ALA A 211 10.32 18.04 -5.77
N ALA A 212 10.15 17.10 -4.84
CA ALA A 212 9.46 17.33 -3.57
C ALA A 212 10.23 18.31 -2.67
N GLU A 213 11.57 18.21 -2.61
CA GLU A 213 12.42 19.10 -1.82
C GLU A 213 12.37 20.56 -2.29
N ALA A 214 12.05 20.81 -3.57
CA ALA A 214 11.96 22.15 -4.13
C ALA A 214 10.74 22.94 -3.63
N GLU A 215 9.68 22.26 -3.16
CA GLU A 215 8.43 22.90 -2.70
C GLU A 215 8.02 22.56 -1.26
N ALA A 216 8.64 21.54 -0.64
CA ALA A 216 8.33 21.13 0.72
C ALA A 216 9.25 21.77 1.78
N GLU A 217 8.67 22.09 2.93
CA GLU A 217 9.40 22.22 4.19
C GLU A 217 9.55 20.86 4.89
N ILE A 218 8.54 19.98 4.76
CA ILE A 218 8.53 18.64 5.34
C ILE A 218 7.97 17.64 4.31
N ILE A 219 8.62 16.49 4.20
CA ILE A 219 8.15 15.38 3.35
C ILE A 219 7.45 14.35 4.24
N LEU A 220 6.19 14.06 3.93
CA LEU A 220 5.43 12.97 4.52
C LEU A 220 5.53 11.74 3.60
N TRP A 221 6.33 10.76 4.00
CA TRP A 221 6.38 9.47 3.32
C TRP A 221 5.22 8.58 3.78
N ASP A 222 4.24 8.38 2.92
CA ASP A 222 3.11 7.48 3.16
C ASP A 222 3.42 6.12 2.51
N GLY A 223 3.88 5.15 3.32
CA GLY A 223 4.35 3.86 2.81
C GLY A 223 3.24 3.00 2.19
N GLY A 224 3.55 2.32 1.09
CA GLY A 224 2.69 1.30 0.49
C GLY A 224 2.70 0.01 1.32
N ASN A 225 1.58 -0.72 1.37
CA ASN A 225 1.45 -2.01 2.06
C ASN A 225 2.05 -2.01 3.48
N ASN A 226 3.17 -2.69 3.71
CA ASN A 226 3.96 -2.60 4.95
C ASN A 226 5.45 -2.39 4.64
N ASP A 227 5.77 -1.74 3.51
CA ASP A 227 7.14 -1.64 3.01
C ASP A 227 8.04 -0.73 3.88
N LEU A 228 9.35 -0.90 3.76
CA LEU A 228 10.34 0.00 4.35
C LEU A 228 10.32 1.35 3.61
N PRO A 229 10.64 2.47 4.29
CA PRO A 229 10.74 3.77 3.63
C PRO A 229 11.75 3.79 2.49
N PHE A 230 11.49 4.56 1.43
CA PHE A 230 12.47 4.81 0.36
C PHE A 230 13.35 6.02 0.65
N TYR A 231 12.90 6.89 1.55
CA TYR A 231 13.68 8.01 2.07
C TYR A 231 14.02 7.75 3.53
N LYS A 232 15.22 8.19 3.94
CA LYS A 232 15.68 8.04 5.32
C LYS A 232 14.84 8.95 6.24
N PRO A 233 14.06 8.39 7.18
CA PRO A 233 13.19 9.19 8.03
C PRO A 233 13.97 9.90 9.14
N ASN A 234 13.51 11.11 9.49
CA ASN A 234 13.84 11.78 10.75
C ASN A 234 12.90 11.33 11.89
N LEU A 235 11.68 10.94 11.54
CA LEU A 235 10.71 10.31 12.44
C LEU A 235 10.06 9.12 11.72
N HIS A 236 10.27 7.91 12.22
CA HIS A 236 9.69 6.67 11.69
C HIS A 236 8.53 6.20 12.58
N ILE A 237 7.31 6.31 12.06
CA ILE A 237 6.08 5.86 12.71
C ILE A 237 5.66 4.52 12.10
N CYS A 238 5.55 3.48 12.91
CA CYS A 238 5.01 2.18 12.50
C CYS A 238 3.62 1.96 13.10
N VAL A 239 2.62 1.73 12.25
CA VAL A 239 1.26 1.42 12.68
C VAL A 239 1.09 -0.09 12.87
N ALA A 240 0.66 -0.50 14.05
CA ALA A 240 0.28 -1.87 14.37
C ALA A 240 -1.25 -1.97 14.52
N ASP A 241 -1.82 -3.11 14.15
CA ASP A 241 -3.26 -3.38 14.25
C ASP A 241 -3.55 -4.26 15.47
N ALA A 242 -4.39 -3.77 16.39
CA ALA A 242 -4.78 -4.52 17.59
C ALA A 242 -5.50 -5.85 17.28
N HIS A 243 -6.12 -6.00 16.10
CA HIS A 243 -6.76 -7.26 15.67
C HIS A 243 -5.77 -8.31 15.16
N ARG A 244 -4.52 -7.92 14.88
CA ARG A 244 -3.52 -8.78 14.21
C ARG A 244 -2.36 -9.14 15.13
N ALA A 245 -2.67 -9.63 16.33
CA ALA A 245 -1.67 -10.14 17.27
C ALA A 245 -0.74 -11.16 16.58
N GLY A 246 0.58 -11.02 16.80
CA GLY A 246 1.61 -11.85 16.20
C GLY A 246 2.05 -11.45 14.77
N HIS A 247 1.25 -10.69 14.02
CA HIS A 247 1.62 -10.30 12.66
C HIS A 247 2.84 -9.36 12.60
N GLY A 248 3.12 -8.64 13.68
CA GLY A 248 4.33 -7.83 13.81
C GLY A 248 5.64 -8.63 13.82
N LEU A 249 5.59 -9.97 13.94
CA LEU A 249 6.74 -10.87 13.98
C LEU A 249 6.72 -11.96 12.89
N SER A 250 5.70 -12.00 12.04
CA SER A 250 5.54 -13.07 11.05
C SER A 250 5.52 -12.59 9.60
N TYR A 251 5.59 -11.27 9.37
CA TYR A 251 5.52 -10.68 8.03
C TYR A 251 6.66 -9.71 7.73
N TRP A 252 7.15 -9.81 6.50
CA TRP A 252 8.18 -8.95 5.93
C TRP A 252 7.57 -7.75 5.18
N PRO A 253 8.21 -6.55 5.24
CA PRO A 253 9.18 -6.12 6.22
C PRO A 253 8.53 -5.53 7.49
N GLY A 254 7.29 -5.93 7.81
CA GLY A 254 6.53 -5.43 8.95
C GLY A 254 7.28 -5.51 10.28
N GLU A 255 7.99 -6.63 10.53
CA GLU A 255 8.86 -6.75 11.71
C GLU A 255 10.05 -5.76 11.66
N ALA A 256 10.66 -5.57 10.49
CA ALA A 256 11.75 -4.62 10.34
C ALA A 256 11.28 -3.18 10.59
N ASN A 257 10.08 -2.81 10.13
CA ASN A 257 9.45 -1.53 10.46
C ASN A 257 9.20 -1.38 11.96
N LEU A 258 8.68 -2.41 12.63
CA LEU A 258 8.47 -2.40 14.08
C LEU A 258 9.77 -2.19 14.86
N ARG A 259 10.84 -2.90 14.48
CA ARG A 259 12.17 -2.80 15.11
C ARG A 259 12.85 -1.44 14.91
N ARG A 260 12.53 -0.73 13.82
CA ARG A 260 13.17 0.55 13.45
C ARG A 260 12.40 1.78 13.91
N ALA A 261 11.12 1.63 14.25
CA ALA A 261 10.26 2.76 14.55
C ALA A 261 10.72 3.56 15.77
N ASP A 262 10.61 4.88 15.68
CA ASP A 262 10.72 5.80 16.82
C ASP A 262 9.40 5.84 17.62
N LEU A 263 8.28 5.64 16.90
CA LEU A 263 6.93 5.61 17.43
C LEU A 263 6.16 4.41 16.86
N VAL A 264 5.52 3.65 17.73
CA VAL A 264 4.53 2.64 17.37
C VAL A 264 3.13 3.14 17.72
N LEU A 265 2.26 3.25 16.72
CA LEU A 265 0.84 3.56 16.92
C LEU A 265 0.05 2.25 16.82
N ILE A 266 -0.52 1.80 17.93
CA ILE A 266 -1.39 0.63 18.00
C ILE A 266 -2.82 1.09 17.77
N ASN A 267 -3.38 0.76 16.61
CA ASN A 267 -4.66 1.24 16.14
C ASN A 267 -5.79 0.22 16.37
N LYS A 268 -7.04 0.67 16.22
CA LYS A 268 -8.28 -0.13 16.33
C LYS A 268 -8.48 -0.79 17.70
N ILE A 269 -7.96 -0.17 18.76
CA ILE A 269 -8.05 -0.70 20.12
C ILE A 269 -9.49 -0.78 20.64
N ASP A 270 -10.38 0.02 20.06
CA ASP A 270 -11.79 0.17 20.43
C ASP A 270 -12.65 -1.03 20.02
N THR A 271 -12.20 -1.80 19.03
CA THR A 271 -12.92 -2.95 18.48
C THR A 271 -12.19 -4.28 18.72
N ALA A 272 -10.90 -4.25 19.07
CA ALA A 272 -10.12 -5.45 19.34
C ALA A 272 -10.40 -6.03 20.75
N ALA A 273 -10.25 -7.34 20.90
CA ALA A 273 -10.36 -7.97 22.21
C ALA A 273 -9.18 -7.54 23.12
N PRO A 274 -9.38 -7.37 24.44
CA PRO A 274 -8.33 -6.97 25.37
C PRO A 274 -7.07 -7.85 25.28
N GLU A 275 -7.24 -9.16 25.11
CA GLU A 275 -6.14 -10.12 25.02
C GLU A 275 -5.30 -9.92 23.75
N GLN A 276 -5.92 -9.51 22.64
CA GLN A 276 -5.19 -9.22 21.41
C GLN A 276 -4.39 -7.94 21.55
N LEU A 277 -4.96 -6.90 22.17
CA LEU A 277 -4.26 -5.66 22.47
C LEU A 277 -3.05 -5.92 23.37
N GLU A 278 -3.23 -6.64 24.48
CA GLU A 278 -2.15 -6.99 25.39
C GLU A 278 -1.02 -7.76 24.69
N ALA A 279 -1.36 -8.69 23.79
CA ALA A 279 -0.37 -9.44 23.01
C ALA A 279 0.42 -8.56 22.04
N VAL A 280 -0.24 -7.60 21.37
CA VAL A 280 0.44 -6.62 20.50
C VAL A 280 1.34 -5.72 21.33
N GLU A 281 0.89 -5.23 22.47
CA GLU A 281 1.69 -4.37 23.36
C GLU A 281 2.92 -5.08 23.90
N ALA A 282 2.77 -6.33 24.35
CA ALA A 282 3.88 -7.16 24.80
C ALA A 282 4.91 -7.36 23.66
N THR A 283 4.42 -7.64 22.44
CA THR A 283 5.27 -7.77 21.25
C THR A 283 6.06 -6.49 20.97
N VAL A 284 5.40 -5.33 21.01
CA VAL A 284 6.04 -4.02 20.78
C VAL A 284 7.11 -3.77 21.84
N ALA A 285 6.78 -3.96 23.12
CA ALA A 285 7.69 -3.73 24.23
C ALA A 285 8.93 -4.65 24.19
N GLU A 286 8.78 -5.91 23.77
CA GLU A 286 9.90 -6.85 23.61
C GLU A 286 10.76 -6.52 22.38
N THR A 287 10.11 -6.18 21.26
CA THR A 287 10.78 -6.02 19.96
C THR A 287 11.50 -4.70 19.83
N ASN A 288 10.92 -3.62 20.36
CA ASN A 288 11.46 -2.27 20.30
C ASN A 288 11.17 -1.51 21.61
N PRO A 289 11.93 -1.79 22.69
CA PRO A 289 11.72 -1.18 24.00
C PRO A 289 11.99 0.34 24.04
N SER A 290 12.63 0.89 23.01
CA SER A 290 12.91 2.33 22.89
C SER A 290 11.79 3.12 22.21
N ALA A 291 10.89 2.45 21.47
CA ALA A 291 9.83 3.15 20.76
C ALA A 291 8.83 3.79 21.73
N ARG A 292 8.40 5.00 21.42
CA ARG A 292 7.20 5.58 22.02
C ARG A 292 6.00 4.75 21.57
N VAL A 293 4.98 4.61 22.41
CA VAL A 293 3.76 3.88 22.07
C VAL A 293 2.55 4.80 22.21
N ILE A 294 1.70 4.82 21.19
CA ILE A 294 0.39 5.49 21.19
C ILE A 294 -0.68 4.45 20.95
N ARG A 295 -1.72 4.47 21.78
CA ARG A 295 -2.95 3.71 21.55
C ARG A 295 -3.93 4.59 20.79
N ALA A 296 -4.61 4.04 19.79
CA ALA A 296 -5.61 4.78 19.03
C ALA A 296 -6.84 3.94 18.69
N ALA A 297 -7.99 4.59 18.74
CA ALA A 297 -9.23 4.08 18.21
C ALA A 297 -9.34 4.39 16.71
N GLY A 298 -10.09 3.56 15.99
CA GLY A 298 -10.36 3.72 14.56
C GLY A 298 -11.84 3.94 14.27
N PRO A 299 -12.46 5.03 14.77
CA PRO A 299 -13.90 5.18 14.68
C PRO A 299 -14.37 5.31 13.23
N ILE A 300 -15.49 4.65 12.98
CA ILE A 300 -16.19 4.61 11.70
C ILE A 300 -17.27 5.70 11.70
N ARG A 301 -17.36 6.48 10.63
CA ARG A 301 -18.44 7.44 10.38
C ARG A 301 -19.10 7.15 9.04
N VAL A 302 -20.41 7.32 8.97
CA VAL A 302 -21.19 7.12 7.75
C VAL A 302 -21.89 8.44 7.39
N ASP A 303 -21.84 8.86 6.13
CA ASP A 303 -22.38 10.16 5.70
C ASP A 303 -23.91 10.25 5.86
N ASP A 304 -24.62 9.22 5.43
CA ASP A 304 -26.07 9.07 5.59
C ASP A 304 -26.40 7.67 6.13
N GLU A 305 -26.75 7.61 7.41
CA GLU A 305 -27.07 6.37 8.13
C GLU A 305 -28.46 5.82 7.78
N ASP A 306 -29.40 6.69 7.37
CA ASP A 306 -30.78 6.33 7.03
C ASP A 306 -30.83 5.50 5.74
N LEU A 307 -29.82 5.64 4.89
CA LEU A 307 -29.64 4.79 3.72
C LEU A 307 -29.26 3.34 4.05
N VAL A 308 -28.82 3.04 5.27
CA VAL A 308 -28.36 1.69 5.67
C VAL A 308 -29.40 0.96 6.50
N SER A 309 -30.00 1.65 7.48
CA SER A 309 -30.83 1.00 8.49
C SER A 309 -32.06 0.31 7.88
N GLY A 310 -32.22 -0.99 8.14
CA GLY A 310 -33.34 -1.79 7.63
C GLY A 310 -33.34 -2.01 6.11
N LYS A 311 -32.24 -1.73 5.40
CA LYS A 311 -32.10 -1.92 3.94
C LYS A 311 -31.35 -3.19 3.59
N ARG A 312 -31.55 -3.69 2.36
CA ARG A 312 -30.68 -4.71 1.75
C ARG A 312 -29.47 -4.02 1.14
N VAL A 313 -28.30 -4.24 1.73
CA VAL A 313 -27.10 -3.47 1.43
C VAL A 313 -26.11 -4.32 0.64
N LEU A 314 -25.55 -3.76 -0.42
CA LEU A 314 -24.30 -4.26 -0.99
C LEU A 314 -23.13 -3.44 -0.44
N VAL A 315 -22.09 -4.11 0.03
CA VAL A 315 -20.90 -3.45 0.61
C VAL A 315 -19.77 -3.47 -0.41
N LEU A 316 -19.25 -2.29 -0.76
CA LEU A 316 -18.00 -2.11 -1.50
C LEU A 316 -16.88 -1.81 -0.49
N ASP A 317 -15.85 -2.64 -0.43
CA ASP A 317 -14.75 -2.50 0.53
C ASP A 317 -13.39 -2.34 -0.16
N ASP A 318 -12.43 -1.75 0.55
CA ASP A 318 -11.05 -1.51 0.13
C ASP A 318 -10.36 -2.76 -0.42
N GLY A 319 -10.03 -2.74 -1.71
CA GLY A 319 -9.49 -3.89 -2.45
C GLY A 319 -8.20 -4.46 -1.81
N PRO A 320 -7.14 -3.65 -1.61
CA PRO A 320 -5.89 -4.11 -1.00
C PRO A 320 -6.07 -4.74 0.38
N THR A 321 -6.94 -4.18 1.23
CA THR A 321 -7.19 -4.73 2.57
C THR A 321 -7.78 -6.14 2.53
N ILE A 322 -8.68 -6.42 1.60
CA ILE A 322 -9.40 -7.70 1.54
C ILE A 322 -8.84 -8.69 0.52
N THR A 323 -7.87 -8.29 -0.30
CA THR A 323 -7.16 -9.19 -1.23
C THR A 323 -5.84 -9.64 -0.62
N HIS A 324 -4.71 -9.02 -0.95
CA HIS A 324 -3.40 -9.40 -0.38
C HIS A 324 -3.27 -9.06 1.12
N GLY A 325 -4.02 -8.07 1.61
CA GLY A 325 -4.11 -7.76 3.04
C GLY A 325 -4.72 -8.88 3.88
N GLY A 326 -5.46 -9.80 3.27
CA GLY A 326 -5.94 -11.05 3.89
C GLY A 326 -7.16 -10.89 4.81
N MET A 327 -7.82 -9.73 4.84
CA MET A 327 -9.04 -9.56 5.65
C MET A 327 -10.27 -10.12 4.91
N PRO A 328 -11.18 -10.80 5.60
CA PRO A 328 -12.43 -11.24 4.96
C PRO A 328 -13.38 -10.09 4.62
N TYR A 329 -13.20 -8.92 5.24
CA TYR A 329 -14.01 -7.72 5.01
C TYR A 329 -13.26 -6.46 5.45
N GLY A 330 -13.65 -5.34 4.86
CA GLY A 330 -13.23 -4.01 5.27
C GLY A 330 -14.24 -3.41 6.24
N ALA A 331 -14.12 -2.11 6.45
CA ALA A 331 -14.91 -1.46 7.47
C ALA A 331 -16.29 -0.99 6.95
N GLY A 332 -16.59 -1.12 5.66
CA GLY A 332 -17.92 -0.92 5.10
C GLY A 332 -18.89 -1.96 5.64
N LEU A 333 -18.43 -3.21 5.78
CA LEU A 333 -19.25 -4.28 6.36
C LEU A 333 -19.53 -4.07 7.85
N ILE A 334 -18.55 -3.53 8.58
CA ILE A 334 -18.70 -3.20 10.00
C ILE A 334 -19.77 -2.12 10.15
N ALA A 335 -19.66 -1.03 9.38
CA ALA A 335 -20.64 0.06 9.37
C ALA A 335 -22.06 -0.43 9.04
N ALA A 336 -22.20 -1.26 8.00
CA ALA A 336 -23.49 -1.79 7.58
C ALA A 336 -24.17 -2.62 8.68
N ARG A 337 -23.39 -3.40 9.44
CA ARG A 337 -23.89 -4.20 10.56
C ARG A 337 -24.27 -3.35 11.77
N ASP A 338 -23.42 -2.40 12.15
CA ASP A 338 -23.62 -1.57 13.33
C ASP A 338 -24.87 -0.67 13.17
N LEU A 339 -25.17 -0.22 11.95
CA LEU A 339 -26.36 0.57 11.62
C LEU A 339 -27.64 -0.28 11.42
N GLY A 340 -27.53 -1.60 11.52
CA GLY A 340 -28.68 -2.51 11.43
C GLY A 340 -29.25 -2.66 10.03
N ALA A 341 -28.39 -2.87 9.02
CA ALA A 341 -28.84 -3.34 7.70
C ALA A 341 -29.74 -4.58 7.83
N ALA A 342 -30.84 -4.63 7.07
CA ALA A 342 -31.77 -5.76 7.10
C ALA A 342 -31.16 -7.03 6.49
N ASP A 343 -30.32 -6.87 5.48
CA ASP A 343 -29.61 -7.94 4.80
C ASP A 343 -28.29 -7.43 4.22
N ILE A 344 -27.25 -8.26 4.26
CA ILE A 344 -25.99 -8.00 3.56
C ILE A 344 -25.97 -8.89 2.33
N ILE A 345 -26.08 -8.29 1.15
CA ILE A 345 -26.12 -9.03 -0.12
C ILE A 345 -24.73 -9.60 -0.41
N ASP A 346 -24.68 -10.90 -0.63
CA ASP A 346 -23.48 -11.58 -1.13
C ASP A 346 -23.29 -11.26 -2.63
N PRO A 347 -22.24 -10.53 -3.03
CA PRO A 347 -21.96 -10.21 -4.43
C PRO A 347 -21.54 -11.40 -5.29
N ARG A 348 -21.02 -12.49 -4.70
CA ARG A 348 -20.34 -13.57 -5.44
C ARG A 348 -21.20 -14.22 -6.53
N PRO A 349 -22.51 -14.50 -6.32
CA PRO A 349 -23.36 -15.04 -7.37
C PRO A 349 -23.58 -14.10 -8.57
N TYR A 350 -23.31 -12.81 -8.38
CA TYR A 350 -23.55 -11.75 -9.37
C TYR A 350 -22.27 -11.28 -10.08
N ALA A 351 -21.10 -11.65 -9.55
CA ALA A 351 -19.79 -11.28 -10.07
C ALA A 351 -19.58 -11.74 -11.51
N VAL A 352 -19.02 -10.84 -12.33
CA VAL A 352 -18.74 -11.07 -13.75
C VAL A 352 -17.26 -10.98 -14.06
N GLY A 353 -16.86 -11.64 -15.16
CA GLY A 353 -15.53 -11.51 -15.76
C GLY A 353 -14.38 -11.55 -14.76
N THR A 354 -13.55 -10.51 -14.75
CA THR A 354 -12.37 -10.46 -13.88
C THR A 354 -12.71 -10.36 -12.39
N ILE A 355 -13.84 -9.73 -12.02
CA ILE A 355 -14.31 -9.66 -10.62
C ILE A 355 -14.61 -11.05 -10.07
N ARG A 356 -15.15 -11.94 -10.90
CA ARG A 356 -15.32 -13.36 -10.52
C ARG A 356 -13.96 -14.04 -10.26
N GLY A 357 -12.97 -13.77 -11.11
CA GLY A 357 -11.61 -14.28 -10.94
C GLY A 357 -10.96 -13.83 -9.62
N VAL A 358 -11.25 -12.62 -9.14
CA VAL A 358 -10.78 -12.14 -7.83
C VAL A 358 -11.30 -13.02 -6.69
N TYR A 359 -12.59 -13.38 -6.68
CA TYR A 359 -13.11 -14.30 -5.66
C TYR A 359 -12.51 -15.70 -5.72
N GLU A 360 -12.17 -16.18 -6.92
CA GLU A 360 -11.49 -17.47 -7.11
C GLU A 360 -10.05 -17.44 -6.59
N ALA A 361 -9.33 -16.34 -6.82
CA ALA A 361 -7.97 -16.13 -6.34
C ALA A 361 -7.89 -15.85 -4.83
N TYR A 362 -8.89 -15.18 -4.26
CA TYR A 362 -8.95 -14.78 -2.85
C TYR A 362 -10.20 -15.35 -2.16
N PRO A 363 -10.24 -16.67 -1.89
CA PRO A 363 -11.44 -17.37 -1.39
C PRO A 363 -11.83 -16.99 0.05
N HIS A 364 -10.98 -16.24 0.75
CA HIS A 364 -11.23 -15.77 2.11
C HIS A 364 -12.13 -14.52 2.16
N ILE A 365 -12.35 -13.84 1.03
CA ILE A 365 -13.25 -12.67 0.95
C ILE A 365 -14.68 -13.10 1.31
N GLY A 366 -15.28 -12.34 2.23
CA GLY A 366 -16.63 -12.54 2.71
C GLY A 366 -17.71 -12.01 1.77
N ALA A 367 -18.87 -11.66 2.32
CA ALA A 367 -19.99 -11.07 1.58
C ALA A 367 -19.78 -9.57 1.33
N VAL A 368 -18.66 -9.24 0.66
CA VAL A 368 -18.27 -7.87 0.30
C VAL A 368 -17.70 -7.86 -1.11
N LEU A 369 -17.83 -6.73 -1.80
CA LEU A 369 -17.35 -6.52 -3.16
C LEU A 369 -16.00 -5.77 -3.10
N PRO A 370 -14.87 -6.41 -3.47
CA PRO A 370 -13.58 -5.72 -3.52
C PRO A 370 -13.62 -4.58 -4.54
N ALA A 371 -13.13 -3.42 -4.13
CA ALA A 371 -12.84 -2.32 -5.04
C ALA A 371 -11.71 -2.72 -5.99
N MET A 372 -12.07 -3.08 -7.21
CA MET A 372 -11.16 -3.41 -8.30
C MET A 372 -11.39 -2.42 -9.44
N GLY A 373 -10.34 -2.04 -10.17
CA GLY A 373 -10.49 -0.99 -11.17
C GLY A 373 -9.21 -0.59 -11.87
N TYR A 374 -8.43 -1.58 -12.30
CA TYR A 374 -7.16 -1.36 -13.01
C TYR A 374 -7.34 -0.90 -14.46
N GLY A 375 -8.57 -0.87 -14.98
CA GLY A 375 -8.90 -0.40 -16.33
C GLY A 375 -10.40 -0.34 -16.58
N GLU A 376 -10.81 0.25 -17.71
CA GLU A 376 -12.22 0.48 -18.07
C GLU A 376 -13.09 -0.78 -18.03
N GLU A 377 -12.56 -1.92 -18.50
CA GLU A 377 -13.27 -3.21 -18.48
C GLU A 377 -13.64 -3.61 -17.05
N GLN A 378 -12.69 -3.52 -16.11
CA GLN A 378 -12.93 -3.83 -14.70
C GLN A 378 -13.96 -2.92 -14.05
N GLN A 379 -13.96 -1.62 -14.40
CA GLN A 379 -14.94 -0.68 -13.89
C GLN A 379 -16.36 -1.02 -14.37
N GLN A 380 -16.50 -1.39 -15.65
CA GLN A 380 -17.77 -1.84 -16.22
C GLN A 380 -18.25 -3.15 -15.57
N GLU A 381 -17.35 -4.11 -15.35
CA GLU A 381 -17.64 -5.36 -14.66
C GLU A 381 -18.04 -5.14 -13.20
N LEU A 382 -17.39 -4.21 -12.51
CA LEU A 382 -17.73 -3.83 -11.14
C LEU A 382 -19.15 -3.23 -11.08
N ARG A 383 -19.45 -2.26 -11.96
CA ARG A 383 -20.79 -1.67 -12.09
C ARG A 383 -21.85 -2.73 -12.41
N GLN A 384 -21.58 -3.60 -13.38
CA GLN A 384 -22.49 -4.68 -13.75
C GLN A 384 -22.76 -5.65 -12.60
N THR A 385 -21.73 -5.95 -11.79
CA THR A 385 -21.87 -6.80 -10.60
C THR A 385 -22.82 -6.16 -9.58
N ILE A 386 -22.67 -4.86 -9.32
CA ILE A 386 -23.53 -4.09 -8.42
C ILE A 386 -24.99 -4.08 -8.91
N GLU A 387 -25.20 -3.77 -10.18
CA GLU A 387 -26.54 -3.70 -10.79
C GLU A 387 -27.25 -5.05 -10.78
N ARG A 388 -26.52 -6.16 -11.02
CA ARG A 388 -27.08 -7.53 -10.96
C ARG A 388 -27.48 -7.95 -9.54
N ALA A 389 -26.75 -7.50 -8.53
CA ALA A 389 -27.06 -7.78 -7.14
C ALA A 389 -28.34 -7.06 -6.66
N ALA A 390 -28.77 -6.01 -7.38
CA ALA A 390 -29.97 -5.22 -7.12
C ALA A 390 -30.17 -4.86 -5.63
N PRO A 391 -29.20 -4.18 -4.98
CA PRO A 391 -29.34 -3.70 -3.63
C PRO A 391 -30.32 -2.53 -3.52
N ASP A 392 -30.85 -2.31 -2.31
CA ASP A 392 -31.61 -1.09 -2.00
C ASP A 392 -30.65 0.11 -1.85
N THR A 393 -29.43 -0.14 -1.36
CA THR A 393 -28.36 0.85 -1.20
C THR A 393 -26.98 0.22 -1.34
N VAL A 394 -25.97 1.04 -1.64
CA VAL A 394 -24.56 0.64 -1.62
C VAL A 394 -23.83 1.36 -0.48
N VAL A 395 -23.17 0.59 0.38
CA VAL A 395 -22.25 1.14 1.39
C VAL A 395 -20.85 1.15 0.80
N VAL A 396 -20.33 2.35 0.59
CA VAL A 396 -19.01 2.61 0.00
C VAL A 396 -17.98 2.71 1.13
N GLY A 397 -17.43 1.57 1.51
CA GLY A 397 -16.30 1.42 2.44
C GLY A 397 -14.94 1.74 1.81
N THR A 398 -14.94 2.13 0.54
CA THR A 398 -13.74 2.57 -0.16
C THR A 398 -13.33 3.96 0.29
N PRO A 399 -12.04 4.26 0.24
CA PRO A 399 -11.58 5.62 0.46
C PRO A 399 -11.98 6.64 -0.61
N ILE A 400 -12.24 6.10 -1.80
CA ILE A 400 -13.02 6.61 -2.92
C ILE A 400 -14.42 7.09 -2.61
N ASP A 401 -14.96 8.08 -3.31
CA ASP A 401 -16.36 7.96 -3.73
C ASP A 401 -16.45 7.09 -4.99
N LEU A 402 -16.28 5.77 -4.80
CA LEU A 402 -16.30 4.82 -5.91
C LEU A 402 -17.68 4.76 -6.58
N ALA A 403 -18.75 5.03 -5.84
CA ALA A 403 -20.10 5.09 -6.41
C ALA A 403 -20.26 6.26 -7.38
N ALA A 404 -19.74 7.45 -7.03
CA ALA A 404 -19.71 8.58 -7.94
C ALA A 404 -18.84 8.30 -9.19
N LEU A 405 -17.67 7.68 -9.02
CA LEU A 405 -16.78 7.34 -10.14
C LEU A 405 -17.42 6.34 -11.12
N LEU A 406 -18.17 5.37 -10.60
CA LEU A 406 -18.89 4.38 -11.41
C LEU A 406 -20.23 4.91 -11.97
N GLU A 407 -20.58 6.17 -11.66
CA GLU A 407 -21.86 6.80 -12.00
C GLU A 407 -23.06 5.92 -11.59
N LEU A 408 -23.06 5.44 -10.35
CA LEU A 408 -24.12 4.60 -9.82
C LEU A 408 -25.39 5.41 -9.57
N GLU A 409 -26.50 4.98 -10.17
CA GLU A 409 -27.83 5.52 -9.93
C GLU A 409 -28.48 5.00 -8.64
N ILE A 410 -27.93 3.91 -8.08
CA ILE A 410 -28.41 3.30 -6.84
C ILE A 410 -28.05 4.23 -5.67
N PRO A 411 -28.97 4.45 -4.70
CA PRO A 411 -28.64 5.18 -3.48
C PRO A 411 -27.39 4.60 -2.82
N HIS A 412 -26.52 5.47 -2.32
CA HIS A 412 -25.28 5.06 -1.68
C HIS A 412 -24.87 6.00 -0.57
N THR A 413 -24.10 5.48 0.36
CA THR A 413 -23.54 6.23 1.48
C THR A 413 -22.07 5.89 1.64
N ARG A 414 -21.26 6.88 2.06
CA ARG A 414 -19.83 6.68 2.23
C ARG A 414 -19.49 6.36 3.68
N VAL A 415 -18.47 5.54 3.84
CA VAL A 415 -17.90 5.22 5.13
C VAL A 415 -16.51 5.81 5.25
N HIS A 416 -16.28 6.51 6.36
CA HIS A 416 -15.04 7.20 6.67
C HIS A 416 -14.40 6.58 7.90
N TYR A 417 -13.07 6.50 7.87
CA TYR A 417 -12.26 6.03 9.00
C TYR A 417 -11.25 7.08 9.38
N THR A 418 -11.15 7.33 10.68
CA THR A 418 -10.17 8.25 11.25
C THR A 418 -9.32 7.54 12.31
N VAL A 419 -8.33 8.25 12.84
CA VAL A 419 -7.48 7.76 13.93
C VAL A 419 -7.61 8.76 15.07
N GLU A 420 -8.05 8.28 16.22
CA GLU A 420 -8.25 9.07 17.44
C GLU A 420 -7.37 8.50 18.55
N GLU A 421 -6.31 9.22 18.96
CA GLU A 421 -5.43 8.74 20.03
C GLU A 421 -6.18 8.70 21.36
N GLN A 422 -5.84 7.70 22.17
CA GLN A 422 -6.41 7.49 23.49
C GLN A 422 -5.31 7.76 24.53
N GLY A 423 -5.48 8.86 25.27
CA GLY A 423 -4.51 9.29 26.30
C GLY A 423 -3.32 10.07 25.73
N SER A 424 -2.17 9.93 26.38
CA SER A 424 -0.92 10.64 26.05
C SER A 424 0.27 9.67 26.03
N PRO A 425 1.30 9.88 25.19
CA PRO A 425 1.45 11.02 24.26
C PRO A 425 0.48 10.95 23.07
N THR A 426 0.22 12.09 22.44
CA THR A 426 -0.52 12.23 21.18
C THR A 426 0.45 12.38 19.99
N LEU A 427 -0.03 12.28 18.76
CA LEU A 427 0.78 12.59 17.57
C LEU A 427 1.24 14.04 17.60
N ALA A 428 0.43 14.98 18.11
CA ALA A 428 0.86 16.37 18.28
C ALA A 428 2.05 16.50 19.25
N ASP A 429 2.06 15.73 20.35
CA ASP A 429 3.19 15.69 21.30
C ASP A 429 4.45 15.05 20.68
N VAL A 430 4.29 14.16 19.71
CA VAL A 430 5.42 13.56 18.98
C VAL A 430 5.95 14.52 17.92
N LEU A 431 5.05 15.22 17.24
CA LEU A 431 5.36 16.15 16.15
C LEU A 431 5.78 17.53 16.65
N ALA A 432 5.88 17.76 17.96
CA ALA A 432 6.14 19.09 18.53
C ALA A 432 7.40 19.79 17.97
N GLU A 433 8.41 19.04 17.51
CA GLU A 433 9.63 19.60 16.88
C GLU A 433 9.43 19.97 15.40
N TYR A 434 8.33 19.53 14.80
CA TYR A 434 7.96 19.69 13.39
C TYR A 434 6.80 20.68 13.18
N LEU A 435 6.00 20.96 14.22
CA LEU A 435 4.96 22.00 14.27
C LEU A 435 5.60 23.37 14.51
#